data_AF-A0A9W6WNT0-F1
#
_entry.id   AF-A0A9W6WNT0-F1
#
_cell.length_a   1.000
_cell.length_b   1.000
_cell.length_c   1.000
_cell.angle_alpha   90.00
_cell.angle_beta   90.00
_cell.angle_gamma   90.00
#
_symmetry.space_group_name_H-M   'P 1'
#
loop_
_entity.id
_entity.type
_entity.pdbx_description
1 polymer ?
#
loop_
_entity_poly.entity_id
_entity_poly.type
_entity_poly.pdbx_seq_one_letter_code
_entity_poly.pdbx_strand_id
1 'polypeptide(L)'
;MYSDDVDITVQYVNKTFDITAPEVTTSETRKCPVVAAPSFVASNRKALLSGRPIPAQETRRLKTEIDFSWGDSACACKSTPRPCIFIHGMGVATEKQTNQDSLSSYWGNLTGHAPCCLTIKYAELNTVNTSWTDDTLQQKVCDRTLAVSKTSTKSTIADTIIVTHLLGI
;
A
#
# COMPACT_ATOMS: atom_id res chain seq x y z
N MET A 1 -16.56 6.31 9.15
CA MET A 1 -15.35 7.08 9.47
C MET A 1 -14.98 7.82 8.22
N TYR A 2 -15.04 9.15 8.30
CA TYR A 2 -14.73 10.06 7.23
C TYR A 2 -13.22 9.92 6.94
N SER A 3 -12.84 9.75 5.67
CA SER A 3 -11.44 9.92 5.28
C SER A 3 -11.23 11.42 5.24
N ASP A 4 -10.84 12.00 6.37
CA ASP A 4 -10.56 13.43 6.45
C ASP A 4 -9.37 13.78 5.54
N ASP A 5 -9.55 14.86 4.80
CA ASP A 5 -8.64 15.44 3.83
C ASP A 5 -7.21 15.56 4.37
N VAL A 6 -6.21 15.15 3.58
CA VAL A 6 -4.81 15.47 3.87
C VAL A 6 -4.41 16.67 3.02
N ASP A 7 -4.49 17.85 3.63
CA ASP A 7 -3.94 19.07 3.05
C ASP A 7 -2.43 19.14 3.32
N ILE A 8 -1.63 19.05 2.25
CA ILE A 8 -0.18 19.25 2.32
C ILE A 8 0.13 20.71 1.98
N THR A 9 0.41 21.52 3.01
CA THR A 9 0.85 22.91 2.82
C THR A 9 2.38 22.96 2.68
N VAL A 10 2.87 23.34 1.50
CA VAL A 10 4.30 23.60 1.26
C VAL A 10 4.56 25.09 1.43
N GLN A 11 5.37 25.47 2.42
CA GLN A 11 5.89 26.83 2.53
C GLN A 11 7.33 26.88 2.04
N TYR A 12 7.58 27.73 1.04
CA TYR A 12 8.93 28.09 0.66
C TYR A 12 9.49 29.09 1.67
N VAL A 13 10.61 28.76 2.27
CA VAL A 13 11.29 29.67 3.21
C VAL A 13 11.94 30.79 2.39
N ASN A 14 11.54 32.03 2.64
CA ASN A 14 12.04 33.22 1.93
C ASN A 14 13.54 33.49 2.14
N LYS A 15 14.17 32.80 3.10
CA LYS A 15 15.57 32.97 3.44
C LYS A 15 16.31 31.66 3.16
N THR A 16 17.29 31.74 2.26
CA THR A 16 18.30 30.69 2.11
C THR A 16 19.14 30.62 3.39
N PHE A 17 19.21 29.44 3.99
CA PHE A 17 20.16 29.19 5.08
C PHE A 17 21.47 28.72 4.46
N ASP A 18 22.55 29.45 4.72
CA ASP A 18 23.89 28.99 4.35
C ASP A 18 24.27 27.83 5.26
N ILE A 19 24.27 26.62 4.69
CA ILE A 19 24.80 25.44 5.36
C ILE A 19 26.32 25.53 5.28
N THR A 20 26.94 26.06 6.33
CA THR A 20 28.40 26.07 6.44
C THR A 20 28.88 24.64 6.61
N ALA A 21 29.83 24.21 5.77
CA ALA A 21 30.50 22.94 5.99
C ALA A 21 31.19 22.99 7.36
N PRO A 22 31.08 21.94 8.18
CA PRO A 22 31.79 21.89 9.47
C PRO A 22 33.30 21.97 9.22
N GLU A 23 33.99 22.79 10.01
CA GLU A 23 35.46 22.83 10.00
C GLU A 23 35.98 21.51 10.57
N VAL A 24 36.53 20.66 9.71
CA VAL A 24 37.17 19.41 10.12
C VAL A 24 38.67 19.66 10.24
N THR A 25 39.25 19.46 11.42
CA THR A 25 40.69 19.58 11.60
C THR A 25 41.43 18.42 10.93
N THR A 26 42.67 18.63 10.50
CA THR A 26 43.50 17.60 9.82
C THR A 26 43.73 16.35 10.69
N SER A 27 43.56 16.44 12.02
CA SER A 27 43.63 15.31 12.95
C SER A 27 42.37 14.43 12.91
N GLU A 28 41.20 15.02 12.64
CA GLU A 28 39.90 14.33 12.56
C GLU A 28 39.71 13.65 11.21
N THR A 29 40.26 14.24 10.14
CA THR A 29 40.24 13.63 8.80
C THR A 29 40.98 12.30 8.75
N ARG A 30 42.01 12.10 9.59
CA ARG A 30 42.75 10.83 9.70
C ARG A 30 41.98 9.72 10.42
N LYS A 31 40.92 10.06 11.18
CA LYS A 31 40.08 9.09 11.90
C LYS A 31 38.94 8.54 11.05
N CYS A 32 38.63 9.18 9.93
CA CYS A 32 37.60 8.74 9.00
C CYS A 32 38.27 8.11 7.76
N PRO A 33 38.36 6.77 7.66
CA PRO A 33 38.83 6.14 6.44
C PRO A 33 37.90 6.51 5.28
N VAL A 34 38.46 6.76 4.10
CA VAL A 34 37.67 7.02 2.89
C VAL A 34 36.92 5.73 2.56
N VAL A 35 35.62 5.68 2.88
CA VAL A 35 34.79 4.47 2.73
C VAL A 35 34.31 4.28 1.28
N ALA A 36 34.35 5.33 0.46
CA ALA A 36 33.91 5.25 -0.93
C ALA A 36 34.65 6.27 -1.82
N ALA A 37 34.83 5.89 -3.10
CA ALA A 37 35.30 6.81 -4.12
C ALA A 37 34.24 7.91 -4.38
N PRO A 38 34.67 9.16 -4.68
CA PRO A 38 33.74 10.22 -5.04
C PRO A 38 32.93 9.80 -6.28
N SER A 39 31.60 9.82 -6.18
CA SER A 39 30.73 9.58 -7.33
C SER A 39 30.64 10.83 -8.19
N PHE A 40 30.57 10.66 -9.51
CA PHE A 40 30.34 11.80 -10.41
C PHE A 40 28.94 12.36 -10.19
N VAL A 41 28.88 13.61 -9.74
CA VAL A 41 27.62 14.34 -9.55
C VAL A 41 27.53 15.43 -10.62
N ALA A 42 26.49 15.35 -11.46
CA ALA A 42 26.18 16.38 -12.45
C ALA A 42 26.01 17.75 -11.77
N SER A 43 26.37 18.83 -12.46
CA SER A 43 26.43 20.19 -11.89
C SER A 43 25.12 20.66 -11.25
N ASN A 44 23.97 20.27 -11.81
CA ASN A 44 22.64 20.55 -11.27
C ASN A 44 22.37 19.82 -9.94
N ARG A 45 22.72 18.53 -9.85
CA ARG A 45 22.63 17.76 -8.61
C ARG A 45 23.60 18.28 -7.57
N LYS A 46 24.79 18.74 -7.97
CA LYS A 46 25.76 19.36 -7.05
C LYS A 46 25.23 20.67 -6.49
N ALA A 47 24.58 21.50 -7.31
CA ALA A 47 23.92 22.72 -6.85
C ALA A 47 22.79 22.41 -5.87
N LEU A 48 21.93 21.44 -6.18
CA LEU A 48 20.87 20.97 -5.28
C LEU A 48 21.41 20.47 -3.93
N LEU A 49 22.43 19.60 -3.96
CA LEU A 49 23.03 19.03 -2.75
C LEU A 49 23.80 20.04 -1.90
N SER A 50 24.21 21.17 -2.50
CA SER A 50 24.95 22.24 -1.80
C SER A 50 24.11 23.47 -1.51
N GLY A 51 22.80 23.45 -1.81
CA GLY A 51 21.92 24.61 -1.66
C GLY A 51 22.29 25.81 -2.54
N ARG A 52 23.15 25.62 -3.55
CA ARG A 52 23.57 26.69 -4.46
C ARG A 52 22.50 26.95 -5.54
N PRO A 53 22.42 28.17 -6.09
CA PRO A 53 21.50 28.49 -7.17
C PRO A 53 21.71 27.53 -8.35
N ILE A 54 20.64 26.87 -8.79
CA ILE A 54 20.66 26.01 -9.97
C ILE A 54 20.70 26.94 -11.20
N PRO A 55 21.66 26.77 -12.13
CA PRO A 55 21.72 27.58 -13.33
C PRO A 55 20.38 27.55 -14.09
N ALA A 56 19.81 28.73 -14.37
CA ALA A 56 18.50 28.88 -15.00
C ALA A 56 18.43 28.35 -16.45
N GLN A 57 19.55 27.92 -17.02
CA GLN A 57 19.67 27.54 -18.43
C GLN A 57 19.00 26.20 -18.76
N GLU A 58 18.58 25.42 -17.76
CA GLU A 58 17.73 24.24 -17.93
C GLU A 58 16.60 24.22 -16.90
N THR A 59 15.67 25.16 -17.00
CA THR A 59 14.35 25.01 -16.37
C THR A 59 13.75 23.67 -16.81
N ARG A 60 13.37 22.83 -15.86
CA ARG A 60 12.75 21.52 -16.09
C ARG A 60 11.63 21.68 -17.11
N ARG A 61 11.81 21.16 -18.34
CA ARG A 61 10.78 21.14 -19.39
C ARG A 61 9.69 20.12 -19.04
N LEU A 62 8.97 20.37 -17.95
CA LEU A 62 7.76 19.61 -17.67
C LEU A 62 6.69 20.02 -18.66
N LYS A 63 6.00 19.03 -19.24
CA LYS A 63 4.68 19.27 -19.79
C LYS A 63 3.77 19.80 -18.67
N THR A 64 2.84 20.68 -19.03
CA THR A 64 1.79 21.23 -18.17
C THR A 64 1.20 20.16 -17.26
N GLU A 65 0.86 20.55 -16.03
CA GLU A 65 0.18 19.69 -15.06
C GLU A 65 -1.01 18.99 -15.72
N ILE A 66 -1.10 17.68 -15.46
CA ILE A 66 -2.21 16.87 -15.94
C ILE A 66 -3.44 17.39 -15.20
N ASP A 67 -4.42 17.92 -15.93
CA ASP A 67 -5.72 18.28 -15.37
C ASP A 67 -6.40 16.99 -14.88
N PHE A 68 -6.34 16.76 -13.57
CA PHE A 68 -6.88 15.55 -12.95
C PHE A 68 -8.36 15.81 -12.65
N SER A 69 -9.20 15.72 -13.68
CA SER A 69 -10.65 15.76 -13.52
C SER A 69 -11.10 14.49 -12.77
N TRP A 70 -11.43 14.60 -11.48
CA TRP A 70 -12.26 13.61 -10.77
C TRP A 70 -13.70 13.78 -11.25
N GLY A 71 -13.97 13.40 -12.50
CA GLY A 71 -15.33 13.08 -12.88
C GLY A 71 -15.80 11.89 -12.04
N ASP A 72 -17.05 11.92 -11.57
CA ASP A 72 -17.76 10.81 -10.91
C ASP A 72 -17.95 9.60 -11.85
N SER A 73 -16.89 9.13 -12.50
CA SER A 73 -16.91 7.87 -13.20
C SER A 73 -16.98 6.79 -12.12
N ALA A 74 -18.19 6.37 -11.77
CA ALA A 74 -18.42 5.22 -10.91
C ALA A 74 -17.52 4.08 -11.42
N CYS A 75 -16.63 3.59 -10.56
CA CYS A 75 -15.74 2.50 -10.92
C CYS A 75 -16.59 1.29 -11.29
N ALA A 76 -16.67 0.96 -12.57
CA ALA A 76 -17.36 -0.23 -13.05
C ALA A 76 -16.40 -1.42 -13.08
N CYS A 77 -16.92 -2.62 -12.84
CA CYS A 77 -16.12 -3.81 -13.06
C CYS A 77 -15.84 -4.00 -14.56
N LYS A 78 -14.57 -4.17 -14.91
CA LYS A 78 -14.15 -4.43 -16.30
C LYS A 78 -14.06 -5.92 -16.65
N SER A 79 -14.41 -6.80 -15.72
CA SER A 79 -14.42 -8.25 -15.91
C SER A 79 -15.80 -8.82 -15.55
N THR A 80 -16.01 -10.10 -15.81
CA THR A 80 -17.21 -10.80 -15.34
C THR A 80 -17.22 -10.78 -13.81
N PRO A 81 -18.28 -10.21 -13.19
CA PRO A 81 -18.41 -10.22 -11.74
C PRO A 81 -18.43 -11.65 -11.19
N ARG A 82 -17.83 -11.85 -10.02
CA ARG A 82 -17.63 -13.17 -9.39
C ARG A 82 -18.02 -13.15 -7.92
N PRO A 83 -18.38 -14.28 -7.32
CA PRO A 83 -18.42 -14.41 -5.86
C PRO A 83 -17.07 -13.99 -5.24
N CYS A 84 -17.14 -13.19 -4.17
CA CYS A 84 -15.98 -12.69 -3.46
C CYS A 84 -15.94 -13.21 -2.04
N ILE A 85 -14.73 -13.53 -1.57
CA ILE A 85 -14.46 -13.79 -0.16
C ILE A 85 -13.36 -12.88 0.35
N PHE A 86 -13.63 -12.27 1.49
CA PHE A 86 -12.71 -11.39 2.21
C PHE A 86 -12.18 -12.12 3.44
N ILE A 87 -10.86 -12.19 3.56
CA ILE A 87 -10.15 -12.92 4.60
C ILE A 87 -9.28 -11.92 5.36
N HIS A 88 -9.65 -11.66 6.60
CA HIS A 88 -8.92 -10.71 7.45
C HIS A 88 -7.52 -11.24 7.78
N GLY A 89 -6.63 -10.33 8.18
CA GLY A 89 -5.30 -10.67 8.68
C GLY A 89 -5.28 -10.94 10.18
N MET A 90 -4.11 -10.81 10.79
CA MET A 90 -3.89 -11.00 12.22
C MET A 90 -4.76 -10.09 13.10
N GLY A 91 -5.14 -10.58 14.28
CA GLY A 91 -5.75 -9.78 15.36
C GLY A 91 -7.20 -10.13 15.67
N VAL A 92 -7.76 -11.15 15.03
CA VAL A 92 -9.14 -11.63 15.31
C VAL A 92 -9.06 -12.94 16.08
N ALA A 93 -9.54 -12.95 17.33
CA ALA A 93 -9.55 -14.14 18.18
C ALA A 93 -10.83 -14.99 18.03
N THR A 94 -11.88 -14.40 17.45
CA THR A 94 -13.14 -15.07 17.17
C THR A 94 -13.03 -15.93 15.91
N GLU A 95 -13.73 -17.06 15.91
CA GLU A 95 -13.83 -17.93 14.74
C GLU A 95 -15.29 -18.30 14.52
N LYS A 96 -15.72 -18.28 13.25
CA LYS A 96 -17.04 -18.75 12.84
C LYS A 96 -16.91 -20.01 12.02
N GLN A 97 -17.89 -20.90 12.18
CA GLN A 97 -17.92 -22.19 11.48
C GLN A 97 -18.23 -22.08 9.99
N THR A 98 -18.81 -20.96 9.55
CA THR A 98 -19.21 -20.69 8.16
C THR A 98 -18.78 -19.29 7.73
N ASN A 99 -18.81 -19.03 6.43
CA ASN A 99 -18.61 -17.68 5.92
C ASN A 99 -19.77 -16.77 6.33
N GLN A 100 -19.42 -15.57 6.77
CA GLN A 100 -20.37 -14.55 7.22
C GLN A 100 -20.80 -13.63 6.08
N ASP A 101 -21.96 -13.00 6.22
CA ASP A 101 -22.45 -11.96 5.31
C ASP A 101 -21.90 -10.56 5.63
N SER A 102 -21.35 -10.39 6.83
CA SER A 102 -20.74 -9.14 7.27
C SER A 102 -19.63 -9.40 8.28
N LEU A 103 -18.53 -8.65 8.17
CA LEU A 103 -17.51 -8.53 9.22
C LEU A 103 -17.11 -7.05 9.36
N SER A 104 -18.09 -6.23 9.73
CA SER A 104 -17.96 -4.77 9.77
C SER A 104 -16.93 -4.27 10.77
N SER A 105 -16.66 -5.04 11.83
CA SER A 105 -15.60 -4.75 12.81
C SER A 105 -14.20 -4.70 12.19
N TYR A 106 -13.97 -5.42 11.09
CA TYR A 106 -12.67 -5.47 10.40
C TYR A 106 -12.69 -4.72 9.07
N TRP A 107 -13.70 -5.00 8.23
CA TRP A 107 -13.75 -4.53 6.85
C TRP A 107 -14.66 -3.31 6.63
N GLY A 108 -15.42 -2.90 7.66
CA GLY A 108 -16.43 -1.85 7.52
C GLY A 108 -17.59 -2.28 6.60
N ASN A 109 -18.20 -1.31 5.93
CA ASN A 109 -19.28 -1.53 4.98
C ASN A 109 -18.75 -1.42 3.54
N LEU A 110 -18.78 -2.53 2.79
CA LEU A 110 -18.32 -2.61 1.40
C LEU A 110 -19.45 -2.51 0.37
N THR A 111 -20.70 -2.28 0.79
CA THR A 111 -21.83 -2.10 -0.13
C THR A 111 -21.56 -0.97 -1.11
N GLY A 112 -21.64 -1.27 -2.42
CA GLY A 112 -21.39 -0.29 -3.49
C GLY A 112 -19.91 -0.04 -3.81
N HIS A 113 -18.97 -0.63 -3.05
CA HIS A 113 -17.53 -0.37 -3.19
C HIS A 113 -16.75 -1.55 -3.77
N ALA A 114 -17.42 -2.66 -4.10
CA ALA A 114 -16.81 -3.83 -4.73
C ALA A 114 -17.55 -4.21 -6.03
N PRO A 115 -17.43 -3.42 -7.10
CA PRO A 115 -18.24 -3.57 -8.32
C PRO A 115 -18.01 -4.89 -9.06
N CYS A 116 -16.89 -5.57 -8.81
CA CYS A 116 -16.59 -6.88 -9.38
C CYS A 116 -17.13 -8.07 -8.57
N CYS A 117 -17.74 -7.81 -7.43
CA CYS A 117 -18.28 -8.85 -6.56
C CYS A 117 -19.78 -9.04 -6.82
N LEU A 118 -20.19 -10.24 -7.23
CA LEU A 118 -21.61 -10.62 -7.29
C LEU A 118 -22.21 -10.80 -5.90
N THR A 119 -21.42 -11.42 -5.03
CA THR A 119 -21.73 -11.62 -3.62
C THR A 119 -20.45 -11.40 -2.83
N ILE A 120 -20.60 -10.96 -1.58
CA ILE A 120 -19.48 -10.75 -0.68
C ILE A 120 -19.70 -11.65 0.52
N LYS A 121 -18.68 -12.44 0.85
CA LYS A 121 -18.61 -13.27 2.04
C LYS A 121 -17.35 -12.95 2.82
N TYR A 122 -17.38 -13.20 4.12
CA TYR A 122 -16.25 -12.96 5.01
C TYR A 122 -15.85 -14.23 5.74
N ALA A 123 -14.57 -14.57 5.72
CA ALA A 123 -14.01 -15.61 6.59
C ALA A 123 -13.59 -14.96 7.91
N GLU A 124 -14.17 -15.42 9.01
CA GLU A 124 -13.77 -15.03 10.37
C GLU A 124 -13.07 -16.23 11.02
N LEU A 125 -11.75 -16.15 11.14
CA LEU A 125 -10.85 -17.21 11.60
C LEU A 125 -10.05 -16.74 12.81
N ASN A 126 -9.72 -17.65 13.72
CA ASN A 126 -8.87 -17.29 14.85
C ASN A 126 -7.42 -17.11 14.39
N THR A 127 -7.00 -15.87 14.23
CA THR A 127 -5.67 -15.44 13.78
C THR A 127 -4.82 -14.86 14.91
N VAL A 128 -5.31 -14.95 16.15
CA VAL A 128 -4.55 -14.59 17.36
C VAL A 128 -3.87 -15.83 17.95
N ASN A 129 -4.61 -16.93 18.03
CA ASN A 129 -4.13 -18.18 18.63
C ASN A 129 -3.54 -19.14 17.60
N THR A 130 -3.69 -18.83 16.31
CA THR A 130 -3.18 -19.67 15.22
C THR A 130 -2.45 -18.79 14.22
N SER A 131 -1.18 -19.12 13.97
CA SER A 131 -0.33 -18.39 13.03
C SER A 131 -0.80 -18.63 11.59
N TRP A 132 -0.55 -17.67 10.70
CA TRP A 132 -0.78 -17.81 9.25
C TRP A 132 0.04 -18.94 8.62
N THR A 133 1.15 -19.34 9.24
CA THR A 133 1.96 -20.51 8.83
C THR A 133 1.43 -21.85 9.33
N ASP A 134 0.31 -21.87 10.05
CA ASP A 134 -0.28 -23.09 10.58
C ASP A 134 -1.10 -23.82 9.51
N ASP A 135 -0.79 -25.10 9.29
CA ASP A 135 -1.44 -25.93 8.26
C ASP A 135 -2.97 -26.03 8.48
N THR A 136 -3.43 -26.00 9.73
CA THR A 136 -4.87 -26.07 10.03
C THR A 136 -5.55 -24.77 9.64
N LEU A 137 -4.94 -23.62 9.90
CA LEU A 137 -5.48 -22.34 9.48
C LEU A 137 -5.49 -22.19 7.96
N GLN A 138 -4.41 -22.62 7.29
CA GLN A 138 -4.32 -22.62 5.82
C GLN A 138 -5.39 -23.52 5.19
N GLN A 139 -5.63 -24.71 5.77
CA GLN A 139 -6.70 -25.58 5.30
C GLN A 139 -8.08 -24.94 5.50
N LYS A 140 -8.32 -24.27 6.63
CA LYS A 140 -9.57 -23.51 6.84
C LYS A 140 -9.74 -22.41 5.79
N VAL A 141 -8.69 -21.67 5.44
CA VAL A 141 -8.73 -20.65 4.38
C VAL A 141 -9.14 -21.27 3.03
N CYS A 142 -8.57 -22.42 2.68
CA CYS A 142 -8.95 -23.18 1.49
C CYS A 142 -10.43 -23.57 1.53
N ASP A 143 -10.89 -24.21 2.61
CA ASP A 143 -12.27 -24.67 2.76
C ASP A 143 -13.27 -23.51 2.69
N ARG A 144 -12.95 -22.39 3.35
CA ARG A 144 -13.75 -21.16 3.33
C ARG A 144 -13.89 -20.62 1.91
N THR A 145 -12.80 -20.65 1.14
CA THR A 145 -12.79 -20.15 -0.23
C THR A 145 -13.54 -21.08 -1.18
N LEU A 146 -13.36 -22.40 -1.05
CA LEU A 146 -14.08 -23.39 -1.85
C LEU A 146 -15.60 -23.28 -1.71
N ALA A 147 -16.08 -22.95 -0.52
CA ALA A 147 -17.51 -22.83 -0.23
C ALA A 147 -18.22 -21.62 -0.87
N VAL A 148 -17.48 -20.69 -1.51
CA VAL A 148 -18.02 -19.41 -1.98
C VAL A 148 -18.60 -19.51 -3.38
N SER A 149 -17.92 -20.24 -4.27
CA SER A 149 -18.36 -20.44 -5.64
C SER A 149 -18.92 -21.84 -5.84
N LYS A 150 -20.08 -21.92 -6.49
CA LYS A 150 -20.71 -23.20 -6.87
C LYS A 150 -19.95 -23.94 -7.99
N THR A 151 -19.07 -23.24 -8.71
CA THR A 151 -18.24 -23.84 -9.77
C THR A 151 -16.92 -24.40 -9.23
N SER A 152 -16.58 -24.12 -7.98
CA SER A 152 -15.44 -24.75 -7.30
C SER A 152 -15.66 -26.26 -7.16
N THR A 153 -14.56 -27.02 -7.21
CA THR A 153 -14.54 -28.46 -6.92
C THR A 153 -13.99 -28.71 -5.52
N LYS A 154 -13.83 -29.98 -5.10
CA LYS A 154 -13.23 -30.29 -3.79
C LYS A 154 -11.77 -29.84 -3.64
N SER A 155 -11.07 -29.59 -4.75
CA SER A 155 -9.63 -29.30 -4.76
C SER A 155 -9.25 -28.11 -5.63
N THR A 156 -10.22 -27.41 -6.22
CA THR A 156 -9.97 -26.31 -7.15
C THR A 156 -10.95 -25.18 -6.88
N ILE A 157 -10.39 -24.03 -6.52
CA ILE A 157 -11.12 -22.77 -6.40
C ILE A 157 -11.35 -22.23 -7.81
N ALA A 158 -12.60 -22.05 -8.21
CA ALA A 158 -12.98 -21.53 -9.53
C ALA A 158 -13.89 -20.31 -9.40
N ASP A 159 -13.81 -19.41 -10.38
CA ASP A 159 -14.65 -18.21 -10.52
C ASP A 159 -14.82 -17.38 -9.24
N THR A 160 -13.78 -17.31 -8.41
CA THR A 160 -13.83 -16.64 -7.10
C THR A 160 -12.79 -15.52 -7.07
N ILE A 161 -13.16 -14.36 -6.54
CA ILE A 161 -12.21 -13.30 -6.19
C ILE A 161 -11.89 -13.45 -4.71
N ILE A 162 -10.62 -13.63 -4.39
CA ILE A 162 -10.13 -13.74 -3.01
C ILE A 162 -9.47 -12.41 -2.66
N VAL A 163 -9.95 -11.78 -1.59
CA VAL A 163 -9.35 -10.56 -1.05
C VAL A 163 -8.78 -10.90 0.32
N THR A 164 -7.48 -10.73 0.47
CA THR A 164 -6.79 -10.96 1.75
C THR A 164 -6.11 -9.68 2.22
N HIS A 165 -6.00 -9.52 3.53
CA HIS A 165 -5.27 -8.42 4.14
C HIS A 165 -4.16 -8.97 5.04
N LEU A 166 -2.95 -8.44 4.89
CA LEU A 166 -1.77 -8.84 5.66
C LEU A 166 -1.58 -10.37 5.69
N LEU A 167 -1.65 -10.96 6.88
CA LEU A 167 -1.38 -12.36 7.17
C LEU A 167 -2.65 -13.23 7.08
N GLY A 168 -3.56 -12.89 6.16
CA GLY A 168 -4.80 -13.63 5.93
C GLY A 168 -4.65 -14.87 5.04
N ILE A 169 -3.41 -15.30 4.76
CA ILE A 169 -3.03 -16.46 3.94
C ILE A 169 -1.89 -17.20 4.62
#